data_AF-A0A3P7E6Z3-F1
#
_entry.id   AF-A0A3P7E6Z3-F1
#
_cell.length_a   1.000
_cell.length_b   1.000
_cell.length_c   1.000
_cell.angle_alpha   90.00
_cell.angle_beta   90.00
_cell.angle_gamma   90.00
#
_symmetry.space_group_name_H-M   'P 1'
#
loop_
_entity.id
_entity.type
_entity.pdbx_description
1 polymer ?
#
loop_
_entity_poly.entity_id
_entity_poly.type
_entity_poly.pdbx_seq_one_letter_code
_entity_poly.pdbx_strand_id
1 'polypeptide(L)'
;MLRISMSVPLSMGPMLLMESRQTNGPMYHGAHYMQPGPPPPSAVPNGTHIPPNLIQSHHSVHGQAAASGQHIITSSMNRSQRLVFVKMLSSSQNPKVKLELFKFKCGVCRGCQCKPCGQCTYCQDSPQFGGPGVKKQSCIERRCLRVLENRLQRDAPTFKARVGCNQCEDCRMPDCQICLRYFSSKFFDNRYMTGAMCAKKRCNNATSIELPAAQNAELRQV
;
A
#
# COMPACT_ATOMS: atom_id res chain seq x y z
N MET A 1 3.16 46.92 38.47
CA MET A 1 1.80 47.36 38.09
C MET A 1 1.38 46.61 36.84
N LEU A 2 0.47 45.64 36.99
CA LEU A 2 -0.03 44.79 35.90
C LEU A 2 -1.11 45.55 35.12
N ARG A 3 -0.86 45.85 33.84
CA ARG A 3 -1.84 46.44 32.93
C ARG A 3 -2.66 45.31 32.28
N ILE A 4 -3.92 45.22 32.67
CA ILE A 4 -4.90 44.27 32.12
C ILE A 4 -5.38 44.85 30.77
N SER A 5 -5.04 44.16 29.68
CA SER A 5 -5.48 44.47 28.33
C SER A 5 -6.95 44.10 28.16
N MET A 6 -7.81 45.12 28.01
CA MET A 6 -9.22 44.98 27.69
C MET A 6 -9.37 44.59 26.22
N SER A 7 -9.91 43.39 25.96
CA SER A 7 -10.27 42.89 24.63
C SER A 7 -11.58 43.52 24.15
N VAL A 8 -11.52 44.19 23.00
CA VAL A 8 -12.67 44.79 22.31
C VAL A 8 -13.53 43.70 21.64
N PRO A 9 -14.85 43.65 21.85
CA PRO A 9 -15.73 42.71 21.16
C PRO A 9 -16.01 43.17 19.72
N LEU A 10 -15.76 42.27 18.77
CA LEU A 10 -16.07 42.44 17.34
C LEU A 10 -17.59 42.46 17.14
N SER A 11 -18.11 43.62 16.75
CA SER A 11 -19.50 43.84 16.35
C SER A 11 -19.79 43.12 15.02
N MET A 12 -20.75 42.19 15.05
CA MET A 12 -21.24 41.46 13.87
C MET A 12 -22.23 42.35 13.10
N GLY A 13 -21.84 42.81 11.91
CA GLY A 13 -22.70 43.59 11.03
C GLY A 13 -23.85 42.76 10.41
N PRO A 14 -24.97 43.40 10.03
CA PRO A 14 -26.17 42.71 9.57
C PRO A 14 -26.04 42.19 8.12
N MET A 15 -26.51 40.95 7.93
CA MET A 15 -26.61 40.25 6.65
C MET A 15 -27.73 40.86 5.78
N LEU A 16 -27.37 41.34 4.58
CA LEU A 16 -28.33 41.78 3.56
C LEU A 16 -29.07 40.58 2.97
N LEU A 17 -30.40 40.64 3.02
CA LEU A 17 -31.35 39.71 2.44
C LEU A 17 -31.36 39.90 0.91
N MET A 18 -30.89 38.93 0.13
CA MET A 18 -31.07 38.93 -1.33
C MET A 18 -32.30 38.10 -1.71
N GLU A 19 -33.35 38.78 -2.18
CA GLU A 19 -34.55 38.18 -2.75
C GLU A 19 -34.22 37.41 -4.04
N SER A 20 -34.19 36.09 -3.93
CA SER A 20 -34.14 35.19 -5.08
C SER A 20 -35.56 34.87 -5.51
N ARG A 21 -35.91 35.35 -6.71
CA ARG A 21 -37.20 35.11 -7.38
C ARG A 21 -37.52 33.62 -7.43
N GLN A 22 -38.50 33.22 -6.63
CA GLN A 22 -39.08 31.88 -6.59
C GLN A 22 -39.99 31.68 -7.80
N THR A 23 -39.50 31.02 -8.85
CA THR A 23 -40.37 30.31 -9.79
C THR A 23 -40.57 28.90 -9.27
N ASN A 24 -41.46 28.76 -8.27
CA ASN A 24 -41.89 27.48 -7.72
C ASN A 24 -42.86 26.81 -8.71
N GLY A 25 -42.32 26.05 -9.67
CA GLY A 25 -43.08 25.00 -10.35
C GLY A 25 -43.22 23.79 -9.42
N PRO A 26 -44.39 23.12 -9.38
CA PRO A 26 -44.64 22.01 -8.46
C PRO A 26 -43.84 20.77 -8.88
N MET A 27 -42.71 20.52 -8.22
CA MET A 27 -42.04 19.22 -8.25
C MET A 27 -42.83 18.25 -7.36
N TYR A 28 -43.50 17.31 -8.02
CA TYR A 28 -44.23 16.22 -7.40
C TYR A 28 -43.27 15.38 -6.54
N HIS A 29 -43.42 15.42 -5.21
CA HIS A 29 -42.72 14.54 -4.29
C HIS A 29 -43.30 13.13 -4.42
N GLY A 30 -42.84 12.38 -5.42
CA GLY A 30 -43.08 10.95 -5.51
C GLY A 30 -42.39 10.26 -4.33
N ALA A 31 -43.19 9.57 -3.51
CA ALA A 31 -42.68 8.69 -2.47
C ALA A 31 -41.68 7.69 -3.11
N HIS A 32 -40.43 7.74 -2.66
CA HIS A 32 -39.41 6.77 -3.03
C HIS A 32 -39.79 5.41 -2.45
N TYR A 33 -40.68 4.69 -3.13
CA TYR A 33 -40.87 3.27 -2.95
C TYR A 33 -39.54 2.59 -3.31
N MET A 34 -38.88 2.06 -2.29
CA MET A 34 -37.75 1.15 -2.43
C MET A 34 -38.21 0.00 -3.33
N GLN A 35 -37.66 -0.06 -4.55
CA GLN A 35 -37.88 -1.19 -5.44
C GLN A 35 -37.24 -2.44 -4.81
N PRO A 36 -37.97 -3.55 -4.60
CA PRO A 36 -37.39 -4.79 -4.15
C PRO A 36 -36.31 -5.24 -5.14
N GLY A 37 -35.10 -5.48 -4.63
CA GLY A 37 -34.01 -6.01 -5.43
C GLY A 37 -34.38 -7.36 -6.08
N PRO A 38 -33.74 -7.72 -7.21
CA PRO A 38 -34.07 -8.93 -7.94
C PRO A 38 -33.92 -10.18 -7.04
N PRO A 39 -34.84 -11.16 -7.17
CA PRO A 39 -34.80 -12.37 -6.37
C PRO A 39 -33.53 -13.19 -6.65
N PRO A 40 -32.99 -13.90 -5.64
CA PRO A 40 -31.83 -14.76 -5.83
C PRO A 40 -32.12 -15.88 -6.83
N PRO A 41 -31.12 -16.32 -7.61
CA PRO A 41 -31.31 -17.33 -8.65
C PRO A 41 -31.83 -18.64 -8.05
N SER A 42 -32.86 -19.18 -8.69
CA SER A 42 -33.52 -20.45 -8.35
C SER A 42 -32.50 -21.57 -8.23
N ALA A 43 -32.58 -22.32 -7.13
CA ALA A 43 -31.79 -23.52 -6.90
C ALA A 43 -32.01 -24.51 -8.06
N VAL A 44 -30.97 -24.76 -8.84
CA VAL A 44 -30.98 -25.79 -9.88
C VAL A 44 -31.20 -27.16 -9.24
N PRO A 45 -32.11 -28.00 -9.77
CA PRO A 45 -32.44 -29.29 -9.17
C PRO A 45 -31.24 -30.24 -9.19
N ASN A 46 -30.87 -30.72 -8.01
CA ASN A 46 -30.04 -31.91 -7.81
C ASN A 46 -30.60 -33.08 -8.59
N GLY A 47 -29.83 -33.64 -9.53
CA GLY A 47 -30.31 -34.83 -10.25
C GLY A 47 -29.50 -35.23 -11.46
N THR A 48 -28.18 -35.32 -11.34
CA THR A 48 -27.42 -36.19 -12.24
C THR A 48 -26.41 -36.95 -11.41
N HIS A 49 -26.74 -38.22 -11.16
CA HIS A 49 -25.80 -39.19 -10.63
C HIS A 49 -24.60 -39.24 -11.60
N ILE A 50 -23.41 -38.96 -11.11
CA ILE A 50 -22.18 -39.13 -11.86
C ILE A 50 -21.59 -40.45 -11.35
N PRO A 51 -21.56 -41.52 -12.17
CA PRO A 51 -21.01 -42.80 -11.73
C PRO A 51 -19.50 -42.66 -11.52
N PRO A 52 -18.95 -43.14 -10.40
CA PRO A 52 -17.52 -43.10 -10.15
C PRO A 52 -16.89 -44.32 -10.82
N ASN A 53 -16.43 -44.21 -12.06
CA ASN A 53 -15.37 -45.05 -12.62
C ASN A 53 -15.08 -44.66 -14.08
N LEU A 54 -14.04 -43.85 -14.30
CA LEU A 54 -12.92 -44.11 -15.22
C LEU A 54 -12.07 -42.82 -15.29
N ILE A 55 -11.19 -42.61 -14.30
CA ILE A 55 -10.01 -41.76 -14.53
C ILE A 55 -9.04 -42.62 -15.32
N GLN A 56 -9.23 -42.60 -16.64
CA GLN A 56 -8.31 -43.17 -17.60
C GLN A 56 -7.17 -42.16 -17.77
N SER A 57 -6.07 -42.51 -17.14
CA SER A 57 -4.80 -41.81 -17.17
C SER A 57 -4.25 -41.78 -18.60
N HIS A 58 -4.44 -40.67 -19.32
CA HIS A 58 -3.69 -40.40 -20.54
C HIS A 58 -2.36 -39.75 -20.17
N HIS A 59 -1.39 -40.59 -19.86
CA HIS A 59 0.03 -40.25 -19.90
C HIS A 59 0.58 -40.64 -21.27
N SER A 60 1.33 -39.72 -21.88
CA SER A 60 2.48 -39.93 -22.78
C SER A 60 2.39 -39.23 -24.14
N VAL A 61 3.14 -38.13 -24.25
CA VAL A 61 4.08 -37.83 -25.36
C VAL A 61 5.04 -36.76 -24.80
N HIS A 62 6.14 -37.13 -24.15
CA HIS A 62 7.47 -37.37 -24.73
C HIS A 62 7.97 -36.27 -25.69
N GLY A 63 8.39 -35.15 -25.11
CA GLY A 63 9.34 -34.20 -25.70
C GLY A 63 10.43 -33.93 -24.67
N GLN A 64 11.55 -34.65 -24.80
CA GLN A 64 12.70 -34.60 -23.91
C GLN A 64 13.58 -33.40 -24.28
N ALA A 65 13.87 -32.51 -23.33
CA ALA A 65 15.05 -31.63 -23.36
C ALA A 65 15.38 -31.09 -21.95
N ALA A 66 16.35 -31.77 -21.34
CA ALA A 66 17.37 -31.35 -20.37
C ALA A 66 17.23 -30.05 -19.54
N ALA A 67 17.50 -30.24 -18.23
CA ALA A 67 18.05 -29.27 -17.27
C ALA A 67 17.19 -28.06 -16.85
N SER A 68 15.91 -28.26 -16.55
CA SER A 68 15.11 -27.25 -15.87
C SER A 68 15.31 -27.29 -14.36
N GLY A 69 16.13 -26.36 -13.85
CA GLY A 69 16.17 -26.05 -12.43
C GLY A 69 14.76 -25.72 -11.95
N GLN A 70 14.20 -26.57 -11.09
CA GLN A 70 12.85 -26.41 -10.56
C GLN A 70 12.79 -25.12 -9.73
N HIS A 71 12.27 -24.04 -10.31
CA HIS A 71 11.91 -22.85 -9.55
C HIS A 71 10.82 -23.25 -8.54
N ILE A 72 11.02 -22.92 -7.26
CA ILE A 72 10.01 -23.23 -6.24
C ILE A 72 8.83 -22.28 -6.43
N ILE A 73 7.79 -22.74 -7.11
CA ILE A 73 6.58 -21.96 -7.40
C ILE A 73 5.78 -21.79 -6.10
N THR A 74 6.08 -20.75 -5.32
CA THR A 74 5.29 -20.35 -4.13
C THR A 74 3.88 -19.88 -4.47
N SER A 75 3.55 -19.71 -5.76
CA SER A 75 2.29 -19.11 -6.21
C SER A 75 1.06 -19.91 -5.77
N SER A 76 1.20 -21.23 -5.60
CA SER A 76 0.11 -22.12 -5.16
C SER A 76 -0.05 -22.21 -3.62
N MET A 77 0.93 -21.72 -2.85
CA MET A 77 0.90 -21.86 -1.39
C MET A 77 -0.03 -20.84 -0.74
N ASN A 78 -0.89 -21.32 0.16
CA ASN A 78 -1.70 -20.45 1.01
C ASN A 78 -0.82 -19.64 1.99
N ARG A 79 -1.41 -18.62 2.64
CA ARG A 79 -0.65 -17.69 3.50
C ARG A 79 0.11 -18.40 4.62
N SER A 80 -0.49 -19.42 5.23
CA SER A 80 0.12 -20.21 6.31
C SER A 80 1.26 -21.08 5.79
N GLN A 81 1.04 -21.81 4.69
CA GLN A 81 2.07 -22.60 4.00
C GLN A 81 3.26 -21.74 3.59
N ARG A 82 3.01 -20.53 3.07
CA ARG A 82 4.07 -19.59 2.66
C ARG A 82 4.94 -19.16 3.85
N LEU A 83 4.36 -18.93 5.03
CA LEU A 83 5.13 -18.59 6.23
C LEU A 83 5.99 -19.75 6.72
N VAL A 84 5.44 -20.97 6.73
CA VAL A 84 6.20 -22.18 7.08
C VAL A 84 7.35 -22.38 6.11
N PHE A 85 7.09 -22.25 4.81
CA PHE A 85 8.11 -22.36 3.77
C PHE A 85 9.23 -21.33 3.94
N VAL A 86 8.90 -20.06 4.16
CA VAL A 86 9.89 -18.99 4.45
C VAL A 86 10.73 -19.32 5.69
N LYS A 87 10.14 -19.91 6.74
CA LYS A 87 10.86 -20.33 7.94
C LYS A 87 11.83 -21.48 7.65
N MET A 88 11.42 -22.47 6.87
CA MET A 88 12.28 -23.58 6.42
C MET A 88 13.46 -23.05 5.59
N LEU A 89 13.19 -22.18 4.60
CA LEU A 89 14.22 -21.59 3.75
C LEU A 89 15.19 -20.68 4.52
N SER A 90 14.75 -20.02 5.58
CA SER A 90 15.61 -19.15 6.41
C SER A 90 16.74 -19.91 7.10
N SER A 91 16.67 -21.25 7.18
CA SER A 91 17.72 -22.11 7.74
C SER A 91 18.66 -22.70 6.67
N SER A 92 18.37 -22.48 5.38
CA SER A 92 19.18 -23.01 4.28
C SER A 92 20.38 -22.10 4.00
N GLN A 93 21.59 -22.67 3.98
CA GLN A 93 22.82 -21.97 3.61
C GLN A 93 22.96 -21.75 2.09
N ASN A 94 22.02 -22.25 1.28
CA ASN A 94 22.10 -22.13 -0.16
C ASN A 94 21.86 -20.67 -0.61
N PRO A 95 22.83 -20.02 -1.31
CA PRO A 95 22.69 -18.63 -1.72
C PRO A 95 21.51 -18.39 -2.66
N LYS A 96 21.17 -19.39 -3.51
CA LYS A 96 19.99 -19.32 -4.39
C LYS A 96 18.69 -19.24 -3.57
N VAL A 97 18.60 -20.00 -2.49
CA VAL A 97 17.46 -19.97 -1.57
C VAL A 97 17.37 -18.62 -0.85
N LYS A 98 18.50 -18.07 -0.40
CA LYS A 98 18.55 -16.75 0.26
C LYS A 98 18.04 -15.63 -0.65
N LEU A 99 18.36 -15.68 -1.94
CA LEU A 99 17.86 -14.72 -2.93
C LEU A 99 16.35 -14.82 -3.14
N GLU A 100 15.80 -16.03 -3.24
CA GLU A 100 14.34 -16.23 -3.33
C GLU A 100 13.62 -15.81 -2.04
N LEU A 101 14.23 -16.09 -0.88
CA LEU A 101 13.74 -15.68 0.43
C LEU A 101 13.65 -14.15 0.58
N PHE A 102 14.45 -13.40 -0.17
CA PHE A 102 14.46 -11.94 -0.16
C PHE A 102 13.11 -11.36 -0.59
N LYS A 103 12.35 -12.05 -1.45
CA LYS A 103 11.04 -11.61 -1.96
C LYS A 103 9.92 -11.67 -0.90
N PHE A 104 10.11 -12.44 0.17
CA PHE A 104 9.06 -12.70 1.15
C PHE A 104 9.16 -11.80 2.39
N LYS A 105 8.01 -11.63 3.06
CA LYS A 105 7.99 -11.05 4.41
C LYS A 105 8.77 -11.97 5.35
N CYS A 106 9.65 -11.41 6.16
CA CYS A 106 10.50 -12.22 7.05
C CYS A 106 9.77 -12.79 8.27
N GLY A 107 8.60 -12.25 8.63
CA GLY A 107 7.83 -12.69 9.81
C GLY A 107 8.38 -12.22 11.15
N VAL A 108 9.65 -11.80 11.21
CA VAL A 108 10.36 -11.53 12.49
C VAL A 108 10.77 -10.07 12.70
N CYS A 109 10.72 -9.20 11.70
CA CYS A 109 11.05 -7.78 11.91
C CYS A 109 9.92 -7.05 12.67
N ARG A 110 10.22 -5.88 13.24
CA ARG A 110 9.25 -5.00 13.92
C ARG A 110 7.93 -4.89 13.15
N GLY A 111 8.00 -4.53 11.86
CA GLY A 111 6.78 -4.39 11.06
C GLY A 111 6.00 -5.69 10.84
N CYS A 112 6.64 -6.85 10.83
CA CYS A 112 5.92 -8.13 10.77
C CYS A 112 5.21 -8.47 12.07
N GLN A 113 5.78 -8.10 13.21
CA GLN A 113 5.25 -8.41 14.54
C GLN A 113 4.23 -7.37 15.04
N CYS A 114 4.27 -6.14 14.52
CA CYS A 114 3.37 -5.07 14.97
C CYS A 114 1.90 -5.30 14.59
N LYS A 115 1.02 -4.88 15.50
CA LYS A 115 -0.42 -4.74 15.30
C LYS A 115 -0.74 -3.55 14.37
N PRO A 116 -1.91 -3.54 13.70
CA PRO A 116 -2.30 -2.40 12.87
C PRO A 116 -2.46 -1.15 13.73
N CYS A 117 -1.95 -0.01 13.26
CA CYS A 117 -1.95 1.23 14.05
C CYS A 117 -3.32 1.93 14.12
N GLY A 118 -4.27 1.59 13.26
CA GLY A 118 -5.59 2.22 13.19
C GLY A 118 -5.61 3.62 12.54
N GLN A 119 -4.51 4.37 12.58
CA GLN A 119 -4.53 5.80 12.23
C GLN A 119 -3.92 6.15 10.86
N CYS A 120 -3.11 5.29 10.26
CA CYS A 120 -2.51 5.59 8.97
C CYS A 120 -3.54 5.53 7.82
N THR A 121 -3.25 6.18 6.71
CA THR A 121 -4.13 6.22 5.52
C THR A 121 -4.55 4.82 5.00
N TYR A 122 -3.74 3.79 5.24
CA TYR A 122 -4.06 2.40 4.85
C TYR A 122 -4.84 1.64 5.93
N CYS A 123 -4.72 2.02 7.20
CA CYS A 123 -5.61 1.50 8.23
C CYS A 123 -7.00 2.09 8.04
N GLN A 124 -7.10 3.40 7.82
CA GLN A 124 -8.37 4.09 7.55
C GLN A 124 -9.05 3.59 6.26
N ASP A 125 -8.28 3.10 5.28
CA ASP A 125 -8.84 2.48 4.07
C ASP A 125 -9.24 1.02 4.30
N SER A 126 -8.77 0.35 5.35
CA SER A 126 -9.02 -1.07 5.55
C SER A 126 -10.44 -1.33 6.05
N PRO A 127 -11.14 -2.37 5.54
CA PRO A 127 -12.44 -2.78 6.05
C PRO A 127 -12.44 -3.11 7.55
N GLN A 128 -11.29 -3.54 8.10
CA GLN A 128 -11.12 -3.76 9.55
C GLN A 128 -11.43 -2.52 10.39
N PHE A 129 -11.22 -1.32 9.83
CA PHE A 129 -11.44 -0.04 10.49
C PHE A 129 -12.58 0.75 9.81
N GLY A 130 -13.50 0.07 9.11
CA GLY A 130 -14.64 0.70 8.44
C GLY A 130 -14.31 1.42 7.13
N GLY A 131 -13.09 1.27 6.61
CA GLY A 131 -12.68 1.88 5.35
C GLY A 131 -13.20 1.16 4.10
N PRO A 132 -13.18 1.84 2.93
CA PRO A 132 -13.73 1.31 1.68
C PRO A 132 -12.96 0.14 1.05
N GLY A 133 -11.73 -0.16 1.51
CA GLY A 133 -10.93 -1.30 1.04
C GLY A 133 -10.33 -1.14 -0.36
N VAL A 134 -10.26 0.07 -0.89
CA VAL A 134 -9.90 0.31 -2.30
C VAL A 134 -8.39 0.34 -2.54
N LYS A 135 -7.57 0.79 -1.58
CA LYS A 135 -6.11 0.90 -1.76
C LYS A 135 -5.41 -0.46 -1.66
N LYS A 136 -6.01 -1.42 -0.96
CA LYS A 136 -5.50 -2.80 -0.78
C LYS A 136 -4.04 -2.86 -0.28
N GLN A 137 -3.64 -1.92 0.57
CA GLN A 137 -2.29 -1.87 1.16
C GLN A 137 -2.31 -2.28 2.63
N SER A 138 -1.19 -2.82 3.14
CA SER A 138 -1.02 -3.00 4.57
C SER A 138 -0.73 -1.66 5.28
N CYS A 139 -1.11 -1.59 6.55
CA CYS A 139 -0.69 -0.53 7.48
C CYS A 139 0.79 -0.15 7.29
N ILE A 140 1.08 1.15 7.33
CA ILE A 140 2.45 1.70 7.21
C ILE A 140 3.38 1.05 8.23
N GLU A 141 2.96 0.98 9.50
CA GLU A 141 3.76 0.38 10.59
C GLU A 141 3.97 -1.12 10.43
N ARG A 142 3.10 -1.81 9.67
CA ARG A 142 3.16 -3.27 9.49
C ARG A 142 3.96 -3.71 8.26
N ARG A 143 4.68 -2.80 7.63
CA ARG A 143 5.47 -3.13 6.45
C ARG A 143 6.72 -3.89 6.86
N CYS A 144 6.97 -5.01 6.19
CA CYS A 144 8.16 -5.81 6.45
C CYS A 144 9.40 -5.03 6.01
N LEU A 145 10.37 -4.84 6.91
CA LEU A 145 11.60 -4.09 6.62
C LEU A 145 12.37 -4.70 5.44
N ARG A 146 12.54 -6.02 5.41
CA ARG A 146 13.16 -6.72 4.26
C ARG A 146 12.50 -6.37 2.93
N VAL A 147 11.17 -6.44 2.85
CA VAL A 147 10.41 -6.18 1.61
C VAL A 147 10.45 -4.69 1.23
N LEU A 148 10.46 -3.79 2.22
CA LEU A 148 10.62 -2.36 1.98
C LEU A 148 12.02 -2.04 1.45
N GLU A 149 13.04 -2.59 2.07
CA GLU A 149 14.44 -2.39 1.69
C GLU A 149 14.71 -2.90 0.28
N ASN A 150 14.25 -4.11 -0.02
CA ASN A 150 14.15 -4.67 -1.37
C ASN A 150 13.63 -3.66 -2.41
N ARG A 151 12.50 -3.05 -2.07
CA ARG A 151 11.81 -2.13 -2.97
C ARG A 151 12.63 -0.85 -3.12
N LEU A 152 13.15 -0.30 -2.03
CA LEU A 152 14.02 0.87 -2.07
C LEU A 152 15.28 0.60 -2.90
N GLN A 153 15.96 -0.52 -2.72
CA GLN A 153 17.15 -0.86 -3.52
C GLN A 153 16.86 -0.96 -5.03
N ARG A 154 15.68 -1.47 -5.42
CA ARG A 154 15.30 -1.57 -6.83
C ARG A 154 14.85 -0.23 -7.41
N ASP A 155 14.06 0.52 -6.65
CA ASP A 155 13.37 1.71 -7.17
C ASP A 155 14.17 3.01 -6.91
N ALA A 156 15.10 3.03 -5.95
CA ALA A 156 15.90 4.22 -5.63
C ALA A 156 16.82 4.68 -6.78
N PRO A 157 17.56 3.79 -7.47
CA PRO A 157 18.47 4.23 -8.52
C PRO A 157 17.79 4.97 -9.69
N THR A 158 16.51 4.67 -9.95
CA THR A 158 15.71 5.29 -11.02
C THR A 158 14.77 6.37 -10.49
N PHE A 159 14.78 6.64 -9.19
CA PHE A 159 13.92 7.64 -8.59
C PHE A 159 14.41 9.05 -8.95
N LYS A 160 13.52 9.87 -9.53
CA LYS A 160 13.77 11.28 -9.84
C LYS A 160 13.81 12.11 -8.55
N ALA A 161 14.91 12.00 -7.82
CA ALA A 161 15.12 12.73 -6.58
C ALA A 161 15.28 14.23 -6.84
N ARG A 162 14.68 15.02 -5.96
CA ARG A 162 14.79 16.48 -5.97
C ARG A 162 14.99 16.99 -4.55
N VAL A 163 15.68 18.11 -4.39
CA VAL A 163 15.74 18.87 -3.13
C VAL A 163 14.93 20.16 -3.31
N GLY A 164 14.13 20.52 -2.31
CA GLY A 164 13.35 21.76 -2.33
C GLY A 164 14.09 22.92 -1.66
N CYS A 165 13.61 24.15 -1.84
CA CYS A 165 14.21 25.32 -1.19
C CYS A 165 14.03 25.36 0.34
N ASN A 166 13.16 24.52 0.90
CA ASN A 166 12.78 24.48 2.32
C ASN A 166 12.12 25.76 2.88
N GLN A 167 11.84 26.75 2.03
CA GLN A 167 11.28 28.05 2.42
C GLN A 167 9.88 28.32 1.88
N CYS A 168 9.40 27.57 0.88
CA CYS A 168 8.05 27.72 0.34
C CYS A 168 7.03 26.86 1.09
N GLU A 169 5.75 27.18 0.91
CA GLU A 169 4.64 26.45 1.53
C GLU A 169 4.66 24.96 1.14
N ASP A 170 4.92 24.64 -0.13
CA ASP A 170 5.04 23.26 -0.58
C ASP A 170 6.15 22.48 0.12
N CYS A 171 7.27 23.12 0.48
CA CYS A 171 8.34 22.44 1.21
C CYS A 171 7.95 22.15 2.65
N ARG A 172 7.23 23.09 3.28
CA ARG A 172 6.75 22.99 4.67
C ARG A 172 5.60 21.98 4.85
N MET A 173 4.88 21.66 3.78
CA MET A 173 3.81 20.67 3.84
C MET A 173 4.26 19.36 4.52
N PRO A 174 3.36 18.61 5.16
CA PRO A 174 3.69 17.28 5.66
C PRO A 174 4.02 16.32 4.51
N ASP A 175 4.88 15.34 4.79
CA ASP A 175 5.18 14.30 3.82
C ASP A 175 3.94 13.41 3.55
N CYS A 176 3.80 12.94 2.32
CA CYS A 176 2.58 12.25 1.87
C CYS A 176 2.33 10.86 2.49
N GLN A 177 3.24 10.40 3.35
CA GLN A 177 3.20 9.10 4.03
C GLN A 177 3.24 7.84 3.13
N ILE A 178 3.33 7.99 1.80
CA ILE A 178 3.19 6.87 0.85
C ILE A 178 4.28 6.78 -0.21
N CYS A 179 5.15 7.80 -0.35
CA CYS A 179 6.23 7.78 -1.33
C CYS A 179 7.46 7.02 -0.81
N LEU A 180 8.36 6.63 -1.71
CA LEU A 180 9.59 5.92 -1.35
C LEU A 180 10.47 6.74 -0.40
N ARG A 181 10.61 8.06 -0.61
CA ARG A 181 11.32 8.95 0.30
C ARG A 181 10.77 8.86 1.73
N TYR A 182 9.45 8.91 1.91
CA TYR A 182 8.85 8.77 3.22
C TYR A 182 9.20 7.44 3.88
N PHE A 183 9.16 6.32 3.13
CA PHE A 183 9.54 5.01 3.67
C PHE A 183 11.04 4.90 3.98
N SER A 184 11.90 5.50 3.17
CA SER A 184 13.33 5.57 3.46
C SER A 184 13.61 6.38 4.73
N SER A 185 12.93 7.51 4.91
CA SER A 185 13.06 8.34 6.12
C SER A 185 12.59 7.62 7.36
N LYS A 186 11.38 7.04 7.27
CA LYS A 186 10.71 6.43 8.42
C LYS A 186 11.37 5.15 8.92
N PHE A 187 11.94 4.34 8.03
CA PHE A 187 12.38 2.98 8.36
C PHE A 187 13.88 2.75 8.21
N PHE A 188 14.60 3.65 7.51
CA PHE A 188 16.00 3.45 7.15
C PHE A 188 16.82 4.73 7.27
N ASP A 189 16.39 5.67 8.12
CA ASP A 189 17.12 6.90 8.44
C ASP A 189 17.66 7.62 7.18
N ASN A 190 16.81 7.71 6.16
CA ASN A 190 17.13 8.33 4.88
C ASN A 190 18.21 7.65 4.02
N ARG A 191 18.80 6.52 4.44
CA ARG A 191 19.93 5.84 3.76
C ARG A 191 19.79 5.69 2.25
N TYR A 192 18.58 5.40 1.76
CA TYR A 192 18.33 5.14 0.33
C TYR A 192 17.95 6.38 -0.47
N MET A 193 17.52 7.45 0.19
CA MET A 193 16.89 8.60 -0.46
C MET A 193 17.47 9.91 0.06
N THR A 194 18.70 9.93 0.55
CA THR A 194 19.33 11.05 1.28
C THR A 194 19.12 12.39 0.58
N GLY A 195 18.69 13.41 1.33
CA GLY A 195 18.45 14.76 0.81
C GLY A 195 17.19 14.93 -0.05
N ALA A 196 16.58 13.86 -0.56
CA ALA A 196 15.41 13.99 -1.44
C ALA A 196 14.17 14.52 -0.69
N MET A 197 13.34 15.30 -1.36
CA MET A 197 12.07 15.75 -0.82
C MET A 197 10.94 14.76 -1.12
N CYS A 198 9.83 14.87 -0.39
CA CYS A 198 8.64 14.06 -0.65
C CYS A 198 8.13 14.26 -2.09
N ALA A 199 7.84 13.16 -2.78
CA ALA A 199 7.43 13.15 -4.19
C ALA A 199 6.14 13.96 -4.49
N LYS A 200 5.27 14.17 -3.48
CA LYS A 200 4.06 14.98 -3.65
C LYS A 200 4.29 16.49 -3.53
N LYS A 201 5.41 16.93 -2.95
CA LYS A 201 5.69 18.36 -2.75
C LYS A 201 6.13 19.01 -4.06
N ARG A 202 5.57 20.17 -4.39
CA ARG A 202 5.77 20.88 -5.67
C ARG A 202 6.49 22.21 -5.46
N CYS A 203 7.76 22.14 -5.06
CA CYS A 203 8.58 23.35 -4.97
C CYS A 203 9.02 23.81 -6.36
N ASN A 204 8.76 25.08 -6.70
CA ASN A 204 9.20 25.71 -7.95
C ASN A 204 10.72 25.88 -8.02
N ASN A 205 11.37 26.02 -6.86
CA ASN A 205 12.82 26.16 -6.74
C ASN A 205 13.50 24.81 -6.45
N ALA A 206 12.87 23.70 -6.83
CA ALA A 206 13.43 22.37 -6.59
C ALA A 206 14.50 22.04 -7.63
N THR A 207 15.64 21.52 -7.19
CA THR A 207 16.70 21.03 -8.06
C THR A 207 16.76 19.52 -8.03
N SER A 208 17.06 18.90 -9.18
CA SER A 208 17.31 17.46 -9.26
C SER A 208 18.61 17.12 -8.53
N ILE A 209 18.63 15.99 -7.83
CA ILE A 209 19.82 15.48 -7.15
C ILE A 209 20.08 14.03 -7.54
N GLU A 210 21.33 13.64 -7.55
CA GLU A 210 21.72 12.23 -7.64
C GLU A 210 21.67 11.61 -6.25
N LEU A 211 21.03 10.45 -6.13
CA LEU A 211 21.05 9.69 -4.90
C LEU A 211 22.41 8.98 -4.79
N PRO A 212 23.02 8.91 -3.60
CA PRO A 212 24.19 8.07 -3.40
C PRO A 212 23.87 6.67 -3.90
N ALA A 213 24.75 6.09 -4.73
CA ALA A 213 24.65 4.68 -5.05
C ALA A 213 24.56 3.96 -3.71
N ALA A 214 23.42 3.32 -3.44
CA ALA A 214 23.26 2.60 -2.20
C ALA A 214 24.46 1.65 -2.11
N GLN A 215 25.28 1.77 -1.06
CA GLN A 215 26.53 1.01 -0.85
C GLN A 215 26.32 -0.52 -0.81
N ASN A 216 25.14 -1.01 -1.20
CA ASN A 216 24.72 -2.39 -1.24
C ASN A 216 25.06 -3.12 -2.55
N ALA A 217 25.81 -2.50 -3.48
CA ALA A 217 26.37 -3.26 -4.60
C ALA A 217 27.34 -4.36 -4.11
N GLU A 218 28.04 -4.12 -2.99
CA GLU A 218 29.02 -5.06 -2.45
C GLU A 218 28.37 -6.31 -1.82
N LEU A 219 27.18 -6.19 -1.23
CA LEU A 219 26.49 -7.34 -0.61
C LEU A 219 25.84 -8.31 -1.62
N ARG A 220 25.84 -7.99 -2.93
CA ARG A 220 25.39 -8.92 -3.98
C ARG A 220 26.51 -9.77 -4.58
N GLN A 221 27.76 -9.52 -4.19
CA GLN A 221 28.91 -10.27 -4.69
C GLN A 221 29.44 -11.32 -3.68
N VAL A 222 28.70 -11.61 -2.60
CA VAL A 222 29.00 -12.66 -1.62
C VAL A 222 27.81 -13.60 -1.48
#